data_AF-A0A950GI34-F1
#
_entry.id   AF-A0A950GI34-F1
#
_cell.length_a   1.000
_cell.length_b   1.000
_cell.length_c   1.000
_cell.angle_alpha   90.00
_cell.angle_beta   90.00
_cell.angle_gamma   90.00
#
_symmetry.space_group_name_H-M   'P 1'
#
loop_
_entity.id
_entity.type
_entity.pdbx_description
1 polymer ?
#
loop_
_entity_poly.entity_id
_entity_poly.type
_entity_poly.pdbx_seq_one_letter_code
_entity_poly.pdbx_strand_id
1 'polypeptide(L)'
;MSENSHTAEDLGQLQRRVIRAQDAQIQRIVALVDALPARGDADRLLAPLRPRLAQLRPARPLRFCRLLFRPLDPLIVPAPKWRPTSFTFPRTLLEPLAASVREAMNPDIRAAVDAVIAQRTTHDAEAVRKAGTMLWPAAAETLCAGISLRAWRTTGLPISKHSGLARAAGAVILHGVALHEIAEASRDRRDPDERQIETLLQKAATHGPETVSRILAVLLDSMPHAGAMVLALAGAGFREDLLHGHVSSETSRGIGGRIYAARQERRWTQRALADAVGVSRSAIAQWETDRALGLPENLTRLATALGTSVDWLVHGNKARALTEAASQEELSILELYRRCSTYDRRVVRDMMQRLAGRMRHPETYRSEE
;
A
#
# COMPACT_ATOMS: atom_id res chain seq x y z
N MET A 1 -43.12 14.82 -8.58
CA MET A 1 -42.14 14.97 -7.48
C MET A 1 -42.46 14.09 -6.25
N SER A 2 -43.65 13.51 -6.13
CA SER A 2 -44.05 12.73 -4.95
C SER A 2 -43.54 11.27 -4.91
N GLU A 3 -43.30 10.60 -6.05
CA GLU A 3 -42.84 9.20 -6.09
C GLU A 3 -41.37 8.99 -5.65
N ASN A 4 -40.49 9.97 -5.89
CA ASN A 4 -39.08 9.88 -5.49
C ASN A 4 -38.86 10.09 -3.98
N SER A 5 -39.82 10.70 -3.28
CA SER A 5 -39.73 10.90 -1.82
C SER A 5 -40.08 9.62 -1.06
N HIS A 6 -41.07 8.86 -1.54
CA HIS A 6 -41.55 7.64 -0.89
C HIS A 6 -40.52 6.49 -1.00
N THR A 7 -39.93 6.34 -2.19
CA THR A 7 -38.87 5.35 -2.45
C THR A 7 -37.60 5.59 -1.61
N ALA A 8 -37.26 6.85 -1.32
CA ALA A 8 -36.11 7.19 -0.49
C ALA A 8 -36.34 6.90 1.00
N GLU A 9 -37.55 7.15 1.52
CA GLU A 9 -37.93 6.81 2.90
C GLU A 9 -37.97 5.29 3.12
N ASP A 10 -38.53 4.55 2.17
CA ASP A 10 -38.60 3.08 2.21
C ASP A 10 -37.20 2.44 2.17
N LEU A 11 -36.29 2.97 1.34
CA LEU A 11 -34.90 2.52 1.28
C LEU A 11 -34.18 2.75 2.61
N GLY A 12 -34.42 3.89 3.26
CA GLY A 12 -33.86 4.22 4.57
C GLY A 12 -34.39 3.36 5.73
N GLN A 13 -35.67 2.97 5.70
CA GLN A 13 -36.23 2.02 6.66
C GLN A 13 -35.66 0.61 6.45
N LEU A 14 -35.56 0.16 5.20
CA LEU A 14 -34.97 -1.13 4.85
C LEU A 14 -33.49 -1.20 5.29
N GLN A 15 -32.71 -0.15 5.07
CA GLN A 15 -31.31 -0.05 5.48
C GLN A 15 -31.14 -0.18 7.00
N ARG A 16 -32.02 0.45 7.81
CA ARG A 16 -32.00 0.33 9.28
C ARG A 16 -32.28 -1.10 9.76
N ARG A 17 -33.21 -1.82 9.11
CA ARG A 17 -33.51 -3.23 9.41
C ARG A 17 -32.35 -4.14 9.05
N VAL A 18 -31.71 -3.89 7.91
CA VAL A 18 -30.56 -4.66 7.40
C VAL A 18 -29.32 -4.50 8.30
N ILE A 19 -29.09 -3.32 8.88
CA ILE A 19 -28.00 -3.08 9.85
C ILE A 19 -28.15 -3.94 11.12
N ARG A 20 -29.39 -4.12 11.60
CA ARG A 20 -29.70 -4.91 12.81
C ARG A 20 -29.88 -6.41 12.54
N ALA A 21 -29.79 -6.85 11.29
CA ALA A 21 -29.97 -8.25 10.92
C ALA A 21 -28.86 -9.15 11.51
N GLN A 22 -29.17 -10.42 11.75
CA GLN A 22 -28.19 -11.43 12.16
C GLN A 22 -27.29 -11.84 10.97
N ASP A 23 -26.13 -12.42 11.25
CA ASP A 23 -25.14 -12.77 10.21
C ASP A 23 -25.69 -13.74 9.16
N ALA A 24 -26.47 -14.74 9.58
CA ALA A 24 -27.14 -15.67 8.68
C ALA A 24 -28.16 -14.96 7.76
N GLN A 25 -28.84 -13.92 8.25
CA GLN A 25 -29.77 -13.12 7.43
C GLN A 25 -29.00 -12.24 6.43
N ILE A 26 -27.88 -11.64 6.87
CA ILE A 26 -27.00 -10.84 6.00
C ILE A 26 -26.44 -11.71 4.87
N GLN A 27 -26.01 -12.94 5.16
CA GLN A 27 -25.52 -13.88 4.14
C GLN A 27 -26.60 -14.21 3.09
N ARG A 28 -27.85 -14.47 3.52
CA ARG A 28 -28.98 -14.69 2.59
C ARG A 28 -29.28 -13.45 1.73
N ILE A 29 -29.29 -12.26 2.33
CA ILE A 29 -29.50 -11.00 1.60
C ILE A 29 -28.41 -10.82 0.55
N VAL A 30 -27.14 -11.05 0.91
CA VAL A 30 -26.02 -10.94 -0.04
C VAL A 30 -26.13 -11.96 -1.16
N ALA A 31 -26.53 -13.20 -0.88
CA ALA A 31 -26.74 -14.22 -1.90
C ALA A 31 -27.85 -13.83 -2.90
N LEU A 32 -28.97 -13.29 -2.40
CA LEU A 32 -30.05 -12.77 -3.23
C LEU A 32 -29.59 -11.59 -4.09
N VAL A 33 -28.87 -10.63 -3.50
CA VAL A 33 -28.29 -9.49 -4.22
C VAL A 33 -27.27 -9.95 -5.27
N ASP A 34 -26.48 -10.98 -4.96
CA ASP A 34 -25.48 -11.50 -5.89
C ASP A 34 -26.11 -12.17 -7.13
N ALA A 35 -27.32 -12.71 -6.99
CA ALA A 35 -28.13 -13.28 -8.07
C ALA A 35 -28.86 -12.23 -8.94
N LEU A 36 -28.94 -10.96 -8.49
CA LEU A 36 -29.56 -9.90 -9.29
C LEU A 36 -28.72 -9.55 -10.52
N PRO A 37 -29.35 -9.37 -11.70
CA PRO A 37 -28.66 -8.93 -12.92
C PRO A 37 -28.18 -7.47 -12.85
N ALA A 38 -28.87 -6.61 -12.10
CA ALA A 38 -28.47 -5.21 -11.86
C ALA A 38 -28.34 -4.94 -10.35
N ARG A 39 -27.18 -4.43 -9.93
CA ARG A 39 -26.80 -4.29 -8.50
C ARG A 39 -26.94 -2.88 -7.93
N GLY A 40 -27.43 -1.92 -8.72
CA GLY A 40 -27.39 -0.48 -8.42
C GLY A 40 -27.86 -0.10 -7.01
N ASP A 41 -29.16 -0.21 -6.73
CA ASP A 41 -29.71 0.17 -5.42
C ASP A 41 -29.39 -0.84 -4.32
N ALA A 42 -29.15 -2.10 -4.69
CA ALA A 42 -28.70 -3.12 -3.75
C ALA A 42 -27.31 -2.81 -3.16
N ASP A 43 -26.38 -2.24 -3.95
CA ASP A 43 -25.06 -1.83 -3.48
C ASP A 43 -25.15 -0.65 -2.49
N ARG A 44 -26.14 0.25 -2.64
CA ARG A 44 -26.42 1.33 -1.67
C ARG A 44 -26.98 0.78 -0.36
N LEU A 45 -27.86 -0.22 -0.43
CA LEU A 45 -28.37 -0.93 0.75
C LEU A 45 -27.25 -1.65 1.52
N LEU A 46 -26.31 -2.27 0.80
CA LEU A 46 -25.18 -3.00 1.41
C LEU A 46 -24.03 -2.08 1.87
N ALA A 47 -23.99 -0.81 1.45
CA ALA A 47 -22.87 0.09 1.73
C ALA A 47 -22.56 0.27 3.23
N PRO A 48 -23.54 0.45 4.14
CA PRO A 48 -23.28 0.56 5.59
C PRO A 48 -22.79 -0.76 6.21
N LEU A 49 -23.14 -1.89 5.61
CA LEU A 49 -22.72 -3.22 6.08
C LEU A 49 -21.31 -3.59 5.65
N ARG A 50 -20.59 -2.77 4.86
CA ARG A 50 -19.25 -3.09 4.34
C ARG A 50 -18.26 -3.59 5.41
N PRO A 51 -18.15 -2.99 6.61
CA PRO A 51 -17.24 -3.49 7.65
C PRO A 51 -17.61 -4.90 8.10
N ARG A 52 -18.90 -5.15 8.37
CA ARG A 52 -19.42 -6.46 8.80
C ARG A 52 -19.30 -7.50 7.69
N LEU A 53 -19.58 -7.14 6.45
CA LEU A 53 -19.39 -8.01 5.28
C LEU A 53 -17.91 -8.38 5.04
N ALA A 54 -16.98 -7.48 5.36
CA ALA A 54 -15.54 -7.76 5.28
C ALA A 54 -15.09 -8.80 6.32
N GLN A 55 -15.76 -8.85 7.47
CA GLN A 55 -15.55 -9.87 8.51
C GLN A 55 -16.24 -11.20 8.14
N LEU A 56 -17.53 -11.14 7.78
CA LEU A 56 -18.32 -12.33 7.47
C LEU A 56 -17.89 -13.05 6.20
N ARG A 57 -17.24 -12.33 5.28
CA ARG A 57 -16.74 -12.84 3.99
C ARG A 57 -17.72 -13.85 3.34
N PRO A 58 -18.98 -13.47 3.08
CA PRO A 58 -20.00 -14.38 2.60
C PRO A 58 -19.55 -15.08 1.29
N ALA A 59 -19.94 -16.35 1.13
CA ALA A 59 -19.69 -17.11 -0.09
C ALA A 59 -20.34 -16.42 -1.28
N ARG A 60 -19.55 -16.09 -2.31
CA ARG A 60 -20.05 -15.47 -3.54
C ARG A 60 -19.81 -16.39 -4.73
N PRO A 61 -20.61 -16.29 -5.81
CA PRO A 61 -20.34 -17.02 -7.03
C PRO A 61 -18.92 -16.76 -7.54
N LEU A 62 -18.20 -17.84 -7.87
CA LEU A 62 -16.86 -17.78 -8.39
C LEU A 62 -16.92 -17.43 -9.89
N ARG A 63 -16.79 -16.14 -10.20
CA ARG A 63 -16.82 -15.63 -11.58
C ARG A 63 -15.40 -15.44 -12.10
N PHE A 64 -15.22 -15.53 -13.41
CA PHE A 64 -13.94 -15.31 -14.10
C PHE A 64 -13.20 -14.04 -13.64
N CYS A 65 -13.87 -12.88 -13.71
CA CYS A 65 -13.30 -11.59 -13.28
C CYS A 65 -12.84 -11.61 -11.81
N ARG A 66 -13.61 -12.26 -10.92
CA ARG A 66 -13.26 -12.36 -9.49
C ARG A 66 -12.07 -13.28 -9.24
N LEU A 67 -12.00 -14.41 -9.94
CA LEU A 67 -10.87 -15.32 -9.82
C LEU A 67 -9.59 -14.67 -10.38
N LEU A 68 -9.69 -14.00 -11.53
CA LEU A 68 -8.57 -13.32 -12.19
C LEU A 68 -7.89 -12.31 -11.27
N PHE A 69 -8.68 -11.46 -10.60
CA PHE A 69 -8.14 -10.38 -9.75
C PHE A 69 -8.00 -10.74 -8.27
N ARG A 70 -8.24 -11.99 -7.87
CA ARG A 70 -8.07 -12.42 -6.48
C ARG A 70 -6.68 -12.12 -5.91
N PRO A 71 -5.55 -12.33 -6.64
CA PRO A 71 -4.21 -11.95 -6.16
C PRO A 71 -4.03 -10.43 -5.94
N LEU A 72 -4.88 -9.63 -6.58
CA LEU A 72 -4.86 -8.17 -6.55
C LEU A 72 -5.87 -7.58 -5.57
N ASP A 73 -6.74 -8.39 -4.95
CA ASP A 73 -7.85 -7.92 -4.10
C ASP A 73 -7.43 -6.82 -3.09
N PRO A 74 -6.31 -6.95 -2.35
CA PRO A 74 -5.85 -5.93 -1.40
C PRO A 74 -5.40 -4.60 -2.05
N LEU A 75 -5.14 -4.61 -3.36
CA LEU A 75 -4.66 -3.47 -4.13
C LEU A 75 -5.79 -2.77 -4.87
N ILE A 76 -7.01 -3.31 -4.86
CA ILE A 76 -8.17 -2.73 -5.55
C ILE A 76 -8.81 -1.66 -4.68
N VAL A 77 -8.90 -0.45 -5.22
CA VAL A 77 -9.51 0.71 -4.54
C VAL A 77 -10.69 1.26 -5.35
N PRO A 78 -11.67 1.92 -4.70
CA PRO A 78 -12.68 2.70 -5.40
C PRO A 78 -12.03 3.77 -6.29
N ALA A 79 -12.58 4.00 -7.49
CA ALA A 79 -12.02 4.97 -8.44
C ALA A 79 -11.74 6.37 -7.85
N PRO A 80 -12.58 6.95 -6.97
CA PRO A 80 -12.31 8.25 -6.34
C PRO A 80 -11.08 8.26 -5.40
N LYS A 81 -10.66 7.10 -4.90
CA LYS A 81 -9.49 6.97 -4.01
C LYS A 81 -8.20 6.70 -4.78
N TRP A 82 -8.29 6.39 -6.06
CA TRP A 82 -7.14 6.04 -6.88
C TRP A 82 -6.38 7.29 -7.34
N ARG A 83 -5.05 7.19 -7.41
CA ARG A 83 -4.18 8.27 -7.92
C ARG A 83 -3.21 7.70 -8.97
N PRO A 84 -2.86 8.47 -10.02
CA PRO A 84 -1.95 8.02 -11.10
C PRO A 84 -0.53 7.59 -10.67
N THR A 85 -0.11 8.00 -9.47
CA THR A 85 1.20 7.69 -8.86
C THR A 85 1.11 6.64 -7.75
N SER A 86 -0.07 6.04 -7.57
CA SER A 86 -0.29 4.97 -6.59
C SER A 86 0.08 3.61 -7.18
N PHE A 87 0.50 2.69 -6.31
CA PHE A 87 0.70 1.28 -6.65
C PHE A 87 -0.60 0.44 -6.61
N THR A 88 -1.76 1.07 -6.39
CA THR A 88 -3.09 0.44 -6.34
C THR A 88 -3.83 0.49 -7.69
N PHE A 89 -4.92 -0.27 -7.80
CA PHE A 89 -5.74 -0.38 -9.02
C PHE A 89 -7.16 0.15 -8.78
N PRO A 90 -7.70 1.01 -9.67
CA PRO A 90 -9.08 1.47 -9.56
C PRO A 90 -10.04 0.36 -9.97
N ARG A 91 -11.13 0.18 -9.23
CA ARG A 91 -12.13 -0.87 -9.49
C ARG A 91 -12.76 -0.79 -10.89
N THR A 92 -12.81 0.40 -11.49
CA THR A 92 -13.31 0.60 -12.86
C THR A 92 -12.45 -0.08 -13.92
N LEU A 93 -11.20 -0.44 -13.60
CA LEU A 93 -10.30 -1.16 -14.49
C LEU A 93 -10.68 -2.64 -14.68
N LEU A 94 -11.30 -3.26 -13.68
CA LEU A 94 -11.39 -4.72 -13.59
C LEU A 94 -12.20 -5.31 -14.74
N GLU A 95 -13.40 -4.79 -15.01
CA GLU A 95 -14.28 -5.39 -16.02
C GLU A 95 -13.71 -5.27 -17.44
N PRO A 96 -13.24 -4.08 -17.90
CA PRO A 96 -12.59 -3.96 -19.20
C PRO A 96 -11.34 -4.84 -19.34
N LEU A 97 -10.54 -4.94 -18.28
CA LEU A 97 -9.32 -5.74 -18.26
C LEU A 97 -9.63 -7.25 -18.31
N ALA A 98 -10.60 -7.72 -17.52
CA ALA A 98 -11.04 -9.11 -17.55
C ALA A 98 -11.63 -9.50 -18.91
N ALA A 99 -12.44 -8.63 -19.51
CA ALA A 99 -13.03 -8.88 -20.83
C ALA A 99 -11.94 -9.06 -21.89
N SER A 100 -10.94 -8.18 -21.91
CA SER A 100 -9.83 -8.27 -22.85
C SER A 100 -8.96 -9.51 -22.60
N VAL A 101 -8.60 -9.82 -21.35
CA VAL A 101 -7.85 -11.05 -21.03
C VAL A 101 -8.61 -12.29 -21.49
N ARG A 102 -9.92 -12.35 -21.25
CA ARG A 102 -10.77 -13.47 -21.65
C ARG A 102 -10.85 -13.66 -23.15
N GLU A 103 -10.81 -12.58 -23.93
CA GLU A 103 -10.79 -12.61 -25.39
C GLU A 103 -9.44 -13.10 -25.93
N ALA A 104 -8.34 -12.58 -25.37
CA ALA A 104 -6.99 -12.83 -25.87
C ALA A 104 -6.37 -14.16 -25.41
N MET A 105 -6.83 -14.72 -24.29
CA MET A 105 -6.28 -15.97 -23.76
C MET A 105 -6.66 -17.20 -24.60
N ASN A 106 -5.88 -18.27 -24.44
CA ASN A 106 -6.14 -19.55 -25.08
C ASN A 106 -7.59 -20.05 -24.79
N PRO A 107 -8.40 -20.36 -25.83
CA PRO A 107 -9.78 -20.82 -25.67
C PRO A 107 -9.96 -22.09 -24.84
N ASP A 108 -9.01 -23.03 -24.89
CA ASP A 108 -9.06 -24.29 -24.16
C ASP A 108 -8.83 -24.06 -22.66
N ILE A 109 -7.85 -23.21 -22.32
CA ILE A 109 -7.61 -22.79 -20.93
C ILE A 109 -8.84 -22.06 -20.40
N ARG A 110 -9.44 -21.17 -21.19
CA ARG A 110 -10.68 -20.46 -20.82
C ARG A 110 -11.82 -21.43 -20.53
N ALA A 111 -12.06 -22.40 -21.42
CA ALA A 111 -13.11 -23.40 -21.25
C ALA A 111 -12.87 -24.29 -20.02
N ALA A 112 -11.61 -24.70 -19.78
CA ALA A 112 -11.25 -25.48 -18.60
C ALA A 112 -11.48 -24.69 -17.30
N VAL A 113 -11.11 -23.40 -17.26
CA VAL A 113 -11.38 -22.53 -16.11
C VAL A 113 -12.88 -22.37 -15.88
N ASP A 114 -13.66 -22.09 -16.94
CA ASP A 114 -15.11 -21.93 -16.84
C ASP A 114 -15.80 -23.20 -16.31
N ALA A 115 -15.35 -24.38 -16.74
CA ALA A 115 -15.86 -25.66 -16.27
C ALA A 115 -15.56 -25.88 -14.77
N VAL A 116 -14.37 -25.49 -14.28
CA VAL A 116 -14.02 -25.64 -12.87
C VAL A 116 -14.80 -24.66 -11.98
N ILE A 117 -15.01 -23.42 -12.42
CA ILE A 117 -15.69 -22.40 -11.62
C ILE A 117 -17.22 -22.51 -11.65
N ALA A 118 -17.78 -23.25 -12.61
CA ALA A 118 -19.23 -23.41 -12.78
C ALA A 118 -19.89 -23.90 -11.47
N GLN A 119 -20.90 -23.15 -11.02
CA GLN A 119 -21.65 -23.41 -9.78
C GLN A 119 -20.79 -23.47 -8.49
N ARG A 120 -19.53 -23.01 -8.54
CA ARG A 120 -18.66 -22.92 -7.36
C ARG A 120 -18.71 -21.54 -6.72
N THR A 121 -18.25 -21.48 -5.48
CA THR A 121 -18.20 -20.23 -4.71
C THR A 121 -16.78 -19.87 -4.31
N THR A 122 -16.59 -18.64 -3.85
CA THR A 122 -15.30 -18.13 -3.36
C THR A 122 -14.73 -18.89 -2.15
N HIS A 123 -15.54 -19.70 -1.46
CA HIS A 123 -15.14 -20.54 -0.33
C HIS A 123 -14.63 -21.93 -0.75
N ASP A 124 -14.87 -22.33 -2.00
CA ASP A 124 -14.34 -23.59 -2.53
C ASP A 124 -12.85 -23.43 -2.84
N ALA A 125 -12.02 -23.69 -1.83
CA ALA A 125 -10.55 -23.54 -1.89
C ALA A 125 -9.94 -24.36 -3.02
N GLU A 126 -10.39 -25.61 -3.18
CA GLU A 126 -9.87 -26.51 -4.21
C GLU A 126 -10.23 -26.04 -5.62
N ALA A 127 -11.47 -25.58 -5.85
CA ALA A 127 -11.86 -25.01 -7.13
C ALA A 127 -11.07 -23.74 -7.45
N VAL A 128 -10.85 -22.87 -6.46
CA VAL A 128 -10.04 -21.65 -6.62
C VAL A 128 -8.60 -22.00 -6.96
N ARG A 129 -7.99 -22.95 -6.23
CA ARG A 129 -6.63 -23.40 -6.46
C ARG A 129 -6.46 -23.99 -7.85
N LYS A 130 -7.33 -24.96 -8.22
CA LYS A 130 -7.29 -25.62 -9.53
C LYS A 130 -7.53 -24.64 -10.68
N ALA A 131 -8.53 -23.76 -10.58
CA ALA A 131 -8.79 -22.79 -11.64
C ALA A 131 -7.70 -21.70 -11.70
N GLY A 132 -7.17 -21.29 -10.53
CA GLY A 132 -6.12 -20.28 -10.40
C GLY A 132 -4.78 -20.71 -11.00
N THR A 133 -4.37 -21.97 -10.81
CA THR A 133 -3.11 -22.51 -11.39
C THR A 133 -3.12 -22.51 -12.91
N MET A 134 -4.29 -22.62 -13.54
CA MET A 134 -4.45 -22.49 -14.99
C MET A 134 -4.59 -21.01 -15.41
N LEU A 135 -5.43 -20.25 -14.70
CA LEU A 135 -5.81 -18.89 -15.09
C LEU A 135 -4.67 -17.88 -14.93
N TRP A 136 -4.02 -17.84 -13.77
CA TRP A 136 -3.12 -16.74 -13.43
C TRP A 136 -1.87 -16.69 -14.33
N PRO A 137 -1.17 -17.81 -14.62
CA PRO A 137 -0.02 -17.77 -15.53
C PRO A 137 -0.42 -17.31 -16.94
N ALA A 138 -1.49 -17.87 -17.50
CA ALA A 138 -1.96 -17.52 -18.85
C ALA A 138 -2.43 -16.06 -18.95
N ALA A 139 -3.09 -15.57 -17.90
CA ALA A 139 -3.50 -14.17 -17.84
C ALA A 139 -2.31 -13.22 -17.70
N ALA A 140 -1.32 -13.57 -16.88
CA ALA A 140 -0.12 -12.77 -16.69
C ALA A 140 0.67 -12.63 -17.99
N GLU A 141 0.85 -13.71 -18.75
CA GLU A 141 1.48 -13.70 -20.07
C GLU A 141 0.78 -12.70 -21.01
N THR A 142 -0.55 -12.82 -21.11
CA THR A 142 -1.39 -11.94 -21.93
C THR A 142 -1.26 -10.47 -21.52
N LEU A 143 -1.24 -10.18 -20.21
CA LEU A 143 -1.17 -8.83 -19.67
C LEU A 143 0.22 -8.20 -19.86
N CYS A 144 1.28 -8.98 -19.62
CA CYS A 144 2.67 -8.53 -19.77
C CYS A 144 3.04 -8.29 -21.24
N ALA A 145 2.46 -9.05 -22.17
CA ALA A 145 2.61 -8.87 -23.62
C ALA A 145 2.01 -7.55 -24.15
N GLY A 146 1.22 -6.83 -23.33
CA GLY A 146 0.69 -5.51 -23.70
C GLY A 146 -0.64 -5.58 -24.45
N ILE A 147 -1.65 -6.17 -23.81
CA ILE A 147 -3.00 -6.29 -24.38
C ILE A 147 -3.67 -4.94 -24.67
N SER A 148 -4.38 -4.86 -25.81
CA SER A 148 -5.26 -3.73 -26.13
C SER A 148 -6.61 -3.84 -25.41
N LEU A 149 -7.03 -2.78 -24.71
CA LEU A 149 -8.27 -2.77 -23.93
C LEU A 149 -9.35 -2.05 -24.72
N ARG A 150 -10.17 -2.81 -25.46
CA ARG A 150 -11.22 -2.28 -26.35
C ARG A 150 -12.18 -1.34 -25.62
N ALA A 151 -12.48 -1.62 -24.35
CA ALA A 151 -13.37 -0.83 -23.51
C ALA A 151 -12.65 0.17 -22.58
N TRP A 152 -11.38 0.54 -22.85
CA TRP A 152 -10.63 1.45 -21.96
C TRP A 152 -11.37 2.77 -21.68
N ARG A 153 -12.05 3.33 -22.69
CA ARG A 153 -12.78 4.60 -22.56
C ARG A 153 -13.87 4.56 -21.49
N THR A 154 -14.44 3.39 -21.18
CA THR A 154 -15.48 3.25 -20.14
C THR A 154 -14.91 3.33 -18.72
N THR A 155 -13.58 3.23 -18.56
CA THR A 155 -12.92 3.31 -17.24
C THR A 155 -12.86 4.74 -16.68
N GLY A 156 -12.94 5.76 -17.55
CA GLY A 156 -12.69 7.16 -17.23
C GLY A 156 -11.21 7.49 -16.94
N LEU A 157 -10.28 6.58 -17.23
CA LEU A 157 -8.85 6.74 -16.91
C LEU A 157 -8.05 7.31 -18.09
N PRO A 158 -6.95 8.05 -17.82
CA PRO A 158 -6.08 8.55 -18.88
C PRO A 158 -5.53 7.43 -19.75
N ILE A 159 -5.57 7.61 -21.08
CA ILE A 159 -5.07 6.62 -22.05
C ILE A 159 -3.59 6.31 -21.83
N SER A 160 -2.80 7.29 -21.38
CA SER A 160 -1.38 7.11 -21.04
C SER A 160 -1.11 6.07 -19.94
N LYS A 161 -2.12 5.70 -19.15
CA LYS A 161 -2.00 4.70 -18.08
C LYS A 161 -2.45 3.30 -18.48
N HIS A 162 -2.97 3.14 -19.71
CA HIS A 162 -3.49 1.89 -20.26
C HIS A 162 -2.50 0.72 -20.15
N SER A 163 -1.35 0.83 -20.83
CA SER A 163 -0.35 -0.24 -20.88
C SER A 163 0.36 -0.46 -19.54
N GLY A 164 0.61 0.64 -18.80
CA GLY A 164 1.26 0.59 -17.50
C GLY A 164 0.44 -0.17 -16.45
N LEU A 165 -0.86 0.09 -16.36
CA LEU A 165 -1.74 -0.60 -15.41
C LEU A 165 -1.98 -2.06 -15.77
N ALA A 166 -2.15 -2.38 -17.07
CA ALA A 166 -2.29 -3.76 -17.52
C ALA A 166 -1.03 -4.58 -17.19
N ARG A 167 0.16 -4.06 -17.51
CA ARG A 167 1.44 -4.72 -17.20
C ARG A 167 1.67 -4.84 -15.70
N ALA A 168 1.37 -3.81 -14.92
CA ALA A 168 1.48 -3.86 -13.46
C ALA A 168 0.54 -4.90 -12.83
N ALA A 169 -0.68 -5.05 -13.36
CA ALA A 169 -1.59 -6.10 -12.93
C ALA A 169 -1.05 -7.49 -13.30
N GLY A 170 -0.56 -7.65 -14.53
CA GLY A 170 0.07 -8.88 -15.01
C GLY A 170 1.26 -9.32 -14.16
N ALA A 171 2.14 -8.39 -13.79
CA ALA A 171 3.30 -8.65 -12.95
C ALA A 171 2.92 -9.20 -11.57
N VAL A 172 1.83 -8.74 -10.96
CA VAL A 172 1.35 -9.32 -9.68
C VAL A 172 0.61 -10.64 -9.91
N ILE A 173 -0.23 -10.74 -10.95
CA ILE A 173 -0.98 -11.96 -11.28
C ILE A 173 -0.04 -13.12 -11.61
N LEU A 174 1.13 -12.86 -12.19
CA LEU A 174 2.17 -13.87 -12.43
C LEU A 174 2.51 -14.65 -11.16
N HIS A 175 2.47 -13.97 -10.03
CA HIS A 175 2.76 -14.50 -8.71
C HIS A 175 1.51 -15.03 -7.97
N GLY A 176 0.36 -15.07 -8.63
CA GLY A 176 -0.94 -15.38 -8.03
C GLY A 176 -1.02 -16.74 -7.36
N VAL A 177 -0.38 -17.78 -7.91
CA VAL A 177 -0.34 -19.12 -7.32
C VAL A 177 0.37 -19.10 -5.97
N ALA A 178 1.60 -18.59 -5.94
CA ALA A 178 2.39 -18.49 -4.71
C ALA A 178 1.70 -17.60 -3.65
N LEU A 179 1.14 -16.47 -4.07
CA LEU A 179 0.38 -15.59 -3.19
C LEU A 179 -0.84 -16.29 -2.58
N HIS A 180 -1.53 -17.11 -3.37
CA HIS A 180 -2.68 -17.88 -2.89
C HIS A 180 -2.27 -18.96 -1.89
N GLU A 181 -1.22 -19.73 -2.17
CA GLU A 181 -0.69 -20.77 -1.29
C GLU A 181 -0.26 -20.20 0.07
N ILE A 182 0.49 -19.08 0.06
CA ILE A 182 0.92 -18.40 1.28
C ILE A 182 -0.29 -17.89 2.09
N ALA A 183 -1.29 -17.33 1.40
CA ALA A 183 -2.51 -16.85 2.03
C ALA A 183 -3.36 -17.99 2.62
N GLU A 184 -3.36 -19.19 2.02
CA GLU A 184 -4.03 -20.36 2.58
C GLU A 184 -3.28 -20.92 3.78
N ALA A 185 -1.96 -21.09 3.69
CA ALA A 185 -1.13 -21.51 4.81
C ALA A 185 -1.32 -20.61 6.04
N SER A 186 -1.36 -19.29 5.82
CA SER A 186 -1.59 -18.29 6.87
C SER A 186 -2.98 -18.40 7.53
N ARG A 187 -4.02 -18.81 6.78
CA ARG A 187 -5.38 -19.03 7.33
C ARG A 187 -5.46 -20.27 8.19
N ASP A 188 -4.72 -21.31 7.82
CA ASP A 188 -4.63 -22.56 8.57
C ASP A 188 -3.74 -22.43 9.82
N ARG A 189 -3.33 -21.19 10.18
CA ARG A 189 -2.44 -20.88 11.30
C ARG A 189 -1.09 -21.60 11.21
N ARG A 190 -0.66 -21.92 9.99
CA ARG A 190 0.71 -22.36 9.74
C ARG A 190 1.57 -21.13 9.50
N ASP A 191 2.74 -21.09 10.11
CA ASP A 191 3.70 -20.03 9.80
C ASP A 191 4.10 -20.16 8.32
N PRO A 192 3.94 -19.09 7.52
CA PRO A 192 4.30 -19.14 6.12
C PRO A 192 5.82 -19.32 5.99
N ASP A 193 6.23 -20.23 5.11
CA ASP A 193 7.65 -20.56 4.89
C ASP A 193 8.41 -19.32 4.40
N GLU A 194 9.37 -18.88 5.22
CA GLU A 194 10.25 -17.74 4.93
C GLU A 194 10.92 -17.88 3.57
N ARG A 195 11.40 -19.08 3.22
CA ARG A 195 12.09 -19.33 1.94
C ARG A 195 11.14 -19.20 0.75
N GLN A 196 9.87 -19.55 0.93
CA GLN A 196 8.85 -19.40 -0.10
C GLN A 196 8.58 -17.91 -0.36
N ILE A 197 8.49 -17.10 0.71
CA ILE A 197 8.33 -15.64 0.61
C ILE A 197 9.58 -15.00 -0.02
N GLU A 198 10.77 -15.43 0.38
CA GLU A 198 12.04 -14.95 -0.17
C GLU A 198 12.13 -15.17 -1.68
N THR A 199 11.87 -16.41 -2.11
CA THR A 199 11.85 -16.80 -3.53
C THR A 199 10.82 -15.99 -4.32
N LEU A 200 9.65 -15.74 -3.73
CA LEU A 200 8.61 -14.92 -4.33
C LEU A 200 9.08 -13.48 -4.55
N LEU A 201 9.68 -12.88 -3.53
CA LEU A 201 10.16 -11.50 -3.59
C LEU A 201 11.34 -11.33 -4.57
N GLN A 202 12.25 -12.31 -4.65
CA GLN A 202 13.32 -12.33 -5.64
C GLN A 202 12.77 -12.40 -7.08
N LYS A 203 11.80 -13.29 -7.34
CA LYS A 203 11.14 -13.37 -8.65
C LYS A 203 10.37 -12.10 -8.99
N ALA A 204 9.81 -11.41 -8.00
CA ALA A 204 9.11 -10.15 -8.19
C ALA A 204 10.05 -8.99 -8.51
N ALA A 205 11.25 -8.99 -7.94
CA ALA A 205 12.25 -7.95 -8.16
C ALA A 205 12.69 -7.87 -9.63
N THR A 206 12.65 -8.98 -10.39
CA THR A 206 12.93 -8.99 -11.84
C THR A 206 11.93 -8.16 -12.65
N HIS A 207 10.74 -7.89 -12.08
CA HIS A 207 9.69 -7.06 -12.66
C HIS A 207 9.66 -5.64 -12.08
N GLY A 208 10.70 -5.25 -11.32
CA GLY A 208 10.92 -3.91 -10.80
C GLY A 208 10.39 -3.66 -9.37
N PRO A 209 10.83 -2.54 -8.75
CA PRO A 209 10.59 -2.25 -7.34
C PRO A 209 9.11 -2.00 -7.00
N GLU A 210 8.33 -1.49 -7.95
CA GLU A 210 6.89 -1.32 -7.74
C GLU A 210 6.15 -2.66 -7.62
N THR A 211 6.60 -3.70 -8.31
CA THR A 211 6.00 -5.04 -8.24
C THR A 211 6.26 -5.67 -6.88
N VAL A 212 7.49 -5.54 -6.37
CA VAL A 212 7.84 -5.94 -5.00
C VAL A 212 6.94 -5.23 -3.98
N SER A 213 6.77 -3.91 -4.11
CA SER A 213 5.90 -3.11 -3.22
C SER A 213 4.45 -3.62 -3.22
N ARG A 214 3.92 -3.96 -4.40
CA ARG A 214 2.56 -4.52 -4.55
C ARG A 214 2.44 -5.89 -3.89
N ILE A 215 3.42 -6.77 -4.09
CA ILE A 215 3.43 -8.10 -3.47
C ILE A 215 3.53 -8.01 -1.96
N LEU A 216 4.41 -7.16 -1.41
CA LEU A 216 4.50 -6.94 0.03
C LEU A 216 3.16 -6.45 0.61
N ALA A 217 2.49 -5.53 -0.09
CA ALA A 217 1.17 -5.07 0.33
C ALA A 217 0.09 -6.18 0.30
N VAL A 218 0.20 -7.17 -0.59
CA VAL A 218 -0.70 -8.35 -0.63
C VAL A 218 -0.35 -9.36 0.46
N LEU A 219 0.94 -9.64 0.68
CA LEU A 219 1.41 -10.54 1.73
C LEU A 219 1.02 -10.04 3.11
N LEU A 220 1.26 -8.76 3.38
CA LEU A 220 0.79 -8.11 4.61
C LEU A 220 -0.71 -8.19 4.78
N ASP A 221 -1.48 -8.09 3.69
CA ASP A 221 -2.92 -8.25 3.80
C ASP A 221 -3.33 -9.71 4.12
N SER A 222 -2.54 -10.68 3.68
CA SER A 222 -2.87 -12.09 3.82
C SER A 222 -2.38 -12.71 5.14
N MET A 223 -1.39 -12.09 5.80
CA MET A 223 -0.75 -12.62 7.00
C MET A 223 -1.26 -11.95 8.29
N PRO A 224 -1.45 -12.72 9.39
CA PRO A 224 -1.79 -12.18 10.70
C PRO A 224 -0.59 -11.48 11.38
N HIS A 225 0.63 -11.92 11.10
CA HIS A 225 1.87 -11.37 11.66
C HIS A 225 2.91 -11.13 10.56
N ALA A 226 3.63 -10.00 10.61
CA ALA A 226 4.60 -9.62 9.60
C ALA A 226 5.99 -10.29 9.77
N GLY A 227 6.20 -11.08 10.83
CA GLY A 227 7.51 -11.62 11.20
C GLY A 227 8.20 -12.43 10.10
N ALA A 228 7.52 -13.44 9.54
CA ALA A 228 8.06 -14.25 8.44
C ALA A 228 8.41 -13.42 7.19
N MET A 229 7.63 -12.36 6.92
CA MET A 229 7.92 -11.44 5.82
C MET A 229 9.16 -10.58 6.08
N VAL A 230 9.35 -10.12 7.32
CA VAL A 230 10.53 -9.33 7.71
C VAL A 230 11.80 -10.17 7.61
N LEU A 231 11.75 -11.43 8.06
CA LEU A 231 12.88 -12.36 7.94
C LEU A 231 13.21 -12.65 6.46
N ALA A 232 12.18 -12.95 5.65
CA ALA A 232 12.36 -13.16 4.22
C ALA A 232 12.93 -11.93 3.48
N LEU A 233 12.58 -10.71 3.91
CA LEU A 233 13.16 -9.48 3.37
C LEU A 233 14.65 -9.35 3.72
N ALA A 234 15.07 -9.80 4.91
CA ALA A 234 16.47 -9.81 5.33
C ALA A 234 17.28 -10.89 4.58
N GLY A 235 16.70 -12.09 4.40
CA GLY A 235 17.30 -13.21 3.67
C GLY A 235 17.43 -12.98 2.17
N ALA A 236 16.44 -12.33 1.55
CA ALA A 236 16.37 -12.11 0.09
C ALA A 236 17.49 -11.25 -0.50
N GLY A 237 18.41 -10.73 0.32
CA GLY A 237 19.54 -9.95 -0.15
C GLY A 237 19.11 -8.70 -0.91
N PHE A 238 18.07 -8.01 -0.42
CA PHE A 238 17.71 -6.66 -0.85
C PHE A 238 18.83 -5.69 -0.43
N ARG A 239 19.97 -5.78 -1.11
CA ARG A 239 21.08 -4.83 -1.00
C ARG A 239 20.56 -3.45 -1.39
N GLU A 240 21.11 -2.42 -0.73
CA GLU A 240 20.77 -0.99 -0.79
C GLU A 240 20.54 -0.42 -2.22
N ASP A 241 20.98 -1.12 -3.26
CA ASP A 241 20.98 -0.71 -4.67
C ASP A 241 19.58 -0.54 -5.30
N LEU A 242 18.50 -1.10 -4.73
CA LEU A 242 17.14 -0.99 -5.29
C LEU A 242 16.31 0.19 -4.75
N LEU A 243 16.75 0.86 -3.67
CA LEU A 243 16.05 2.01 -3.06
C LEU A 243 16.67 3.36 -3.48
N HIS A 244 17.76 3.34 -4.25
CA HIS A 244 18.53 4.54 -4.60
C HIS A 244 18.36 4.94 -6.07
N GLY A 245 17.31 5.70 -6.34
CA GLY A 245 17.46 6.82 -7.28
C GLY A 245 18.39 7.85 -6.63
N HIS A 246 19.49 8.19 -7.30
CA HIS A 246 20.54 9.09 -6.80
C HIS A 246 19.99 10.29 -6.01
N VAL A 247 20.41 10.41 -4.75
CA VAL A 247 20.40 11.70 -4.04
C VAL A 247 21.70 11.84 -3.28
N SER A 248 22.43 12.88 -3.65
CA SER A 248 23.71 13.30 -3.10
C SER A 248 23.68 13.47 -1.58
N SER A 249 24.83 13.18 -0.99
CA SER A 249 25.19 13.31 0.41
C SER A 249 24.77 14.63 1.07
N GLU A 250 23.78 14.58 1.97
CA GLU A 250 23.50 15.69 2.90
C GLU A 250 23.34 15.27 4.37
N THR A 251 23.28 13.98 4.68
CA THR A 251 22.95 13.48 6.03
C THR A 251 24.14 13.35 6.99
N SER A 252 25.33 13.85 6.63
CA SER A 252 26.54 13.82 7.47
C SER A 252 27.28 15.16 7.48
N ARG A 253 26.57 16.27 7.65
CA ARG A 253 27.23 17.57 7.92
C ARG A 253 27.35 17.78 9.43
N GLY A 254 28.58 18.00 9.90
CA GLY A 254 28.91 18.44 11.25
C GLY A 254 28.23 19.76 11.61
N ILE A 255 28.48 20.26 12.82
CA ILE A 255 27.89 21.54 13.27
C ILE A 255 28.23 22.67 12.29
N GLY A 256 29.46 22.72 11.76
CA GLY A 256 29.88 23.71 10.78
C GLY A 256 29.09 23.66 9.48
N GLY A 257 28.80 22.45 8.98
CA GLY A 257 27.96 22.31 7.80
C GLY A 257 26.49 22.72 8.03
N ARG A 258 25.98 22.60 9.27
CA ARG A 258 24.64 23.10 9.63
C ARG A 258 24.61 24.63 9.74
N ILE A 259 25.68 25.24 10.27
CA ILE A 259 25.85 26.69 10.32
C ILE A 259 25.89 27.27 8.90
N TYR A 260 26.70 26.66 8.03
CA TYR A 260 26.79 27.03 6.61
C TYR A 260 25.42 26.97 5.93
N ALA A 261 24.69 25.85 6.09
CA ALA A 261 23.37 25.67 5.50
C ALA A 261 22.36 26.73 5.97
N ALA A 262 22.25 26.94 7.29
CA ALA A 262 21.32 27.92 7.87
C ALA A 262 21.64 29.37 7.44
N ARG A 263 22.92 29.68 7.19
CA ARG A 263 23.36 30.96 6.62
C ARG A 263 22.95 31.10 5.15
N GLN A 264 23.14 30.04 4.35
CA GLN A 264 22.82 30.03 2.92
C GLN A 264 21.32 30.13 2.67
N GLU A 265 20.48 29.51 3.50
CA GLU A 265 19.01 29.65 3.45
C GLU A 265 18.55 31.10 3.60
N ARG A 266 19.28 31.88 4.40
CA ARG A 266 19.06 33.32 4.59
C ARG A 266 19.74 34.19 3.54
N ARG A 267 20.48 33.57 2.61
CA ARG A 267 21.30 34.24 1.58
C ARG A 267 22.29 35.25 2.18
N TRP A 268 22.76 34.98 3.40
CA TRP A 268 23.71 35.86 4.09
C TRP A 268 25.14 35.53 3.71
N THR A 269 26.00 36.54 3.64
CA THR A 269 27.45 36.32 3.55
C THR A 269 28.01 35.94 4.92
N GLN A 270 29.20 35.32 4.97
CA GLN A 270 29.88 35.06 6.26
C GLN A 270 30.10 36.34 7.06
N ARG A 271 30.31 37.49 6.38
CA ARG A 271 30.42 38.79 7.05
C ARG A 271 29.09 39.24 7.65
N ALA A 272 27.99 39.12 6.91
CA ALA A 272 26.66 39.46 7.41
C ALA A 272 26.27 38.61 8.65
N LEU A 273 26.60 37.32 8.66
CA LEU A 273 26.39 36.48 9.84
C LEU A 273 27.32 36.90 11.00
N ALA A 274 28.58 37.23 10.70
CA ALA A 274 29.53 37.69 11.71
C ALA A 274 29.07 38.99 12.38
N ASP A 275 28.55 39.94 11.60
CA ASP A 275 27.99 41.21 12.09
C ASP A 275 26.74 40.97 12.95
N ALA A 276 25.85 40.06 12.52
CA ALA A 276 24.64 39.70 13.26
C ALA A 276 24.92 38.96 14.57
N VAL A 277 25.95 38.09 14.60
CA VAL A 277 26.36 37.38 15.80
C VAL A 277 27.21 38.28 16.69
N GLY A 278 27.98 39.23 16.13
CA GLY A 278 28.93 40.11 16.81
C GLY A 278 30.30 39.47 17.03
N VAL A 279 30.85 38.85 15.98
CA VAL A 279 32.16 38.18 15.96
C VAL A 279 32.91 38.51 14.66
N SER A 280 34.17 38.04 14.52
CA SER A 280 34.93 38.25 13.29
C SER A 280 34.44 37.33 12.16
N ARG A 281 34.55 37.78 10.89
CA ARG A 281 34.28 36.92 9.72
C ARG A 281 35.10 35.63 9.76
N SER A 282 36.35 35.71 10.22
CA SER A 282 37.24 34.56 10.35
C SER A 282 36.72 33.51 11.35
N ALA A 283 36.05 33.93 12.42
CA ALA A 283 35.41 33.01 13.36
C ALA A 283 34.29 32.21 12.69
N ILE A 284 33.41 32.86 11.91
CA ILE A 284 32.37 32.18 11.12
C ILE A 284 32.99 31.17 10.14
N ALA A 285 34.05 31.56 9.41
CA ALA A 285 34.72 30.67 8.47
C ALA A 285 35.36 29.43 9.15
N GLN A 286 35.90 29.60 10.36
CA GLN A 286 36.43 28.49 11.17
C GLN A 286 35.31 27.56 11.64
N TRP A 287 34.19 28.12 12.10
CA TRP A 287 33.05 27.32 12.55
C TRP A 287 32.41 26.54 11.40
N GLU A 288 32.25 27.14 10.22
CA GLU A 288 31.71 26.47 9.03
C GLU A 288 32.59 25.35 8.48
N THR A 289 33.88 25.34 8.85
CA THR A 289 34.86 24.31 8.46
C THR A 289 35.14 23.30 9.58
N ASP A 290 34.25 23.21 10.59
CA ASP A 290 34.35 22.33 11.76
C ASP A 290 35.63 22.53 12.60
N ARG A 291 36.26 23.72 12.54
CA ARG A 291 37.34 24.13 13.44
C ARG A 291 36.73 24.86 14.65
N ALA A 292 36.44 24.10 15.71
CA ALA A 292 35.55 24.50 16.82
C ALA A 292 36.14 25.39 17.93
N LEU A 293 37.12 26.27 17.64
CA LEU A 293 37.63 27.21 18.66
C LEU A 293 36.59 28.31 18.95
N GLY A 294 36.16 28.41 20.22
CA GLY A 294 35.24 29.47 20.70
C GLY A 294 33.78 29.36 20.24
N LEU A 295 33.36 28.19 19.73
CA LEU A 295 31.99 27.94 19.30
C LEU A 295 31.00 27.80 20.49
N PRO A 296 31.30 27.05 21.57
CA PRO A 296 30.36 26.81 22.66
C PRO A 296 29.78 28.10 23.28
N GLU A 297 30.62 29.12 23.47
CA GLU A 297 30.25 30.39 24.07
C GLU A 297 29.34 31.24 23.15
N ASN A 298 29.40 30.99 21.83
CA ASN A 298 28.68 31.74 20.82
C ASN A 298 27.45 31.01 20.27
N LEU A 299 27.18 29.76 20.69
CA LEU A 299 26.07 28.94 20.18
C LEU A 299 24.71 29.61 20.34
N THR A 300 24.44 30.22 21.50
CA THR A 300 23.14 30.89 21.77
C THR A 300 22.93 32.10 20.88
N ARG A 301 23.98 32.92 20.69
CA ARG A 301 23.96 34.09 19.81
C ARG A 301 23.80 33.67 18.35
N LEU A 302 24.48 32.59 17.96
CA LEU A 302 24.41 32.03 16.62
C LEU A 302 23.04 31.43 16.30
N ALA A 303 22.45 30.69 17.25
CA ALA A 303 21.08 30.18 17.16
C ALA A 303 20.07 31.31 16.99
N THR A 304 20.21 32.37 17.78
CA THR A 304 19.34 33.56 17.72
C THR A 304 19.47 34.27 16.38
N ALA A 305 20.69 34.57 15.93
CA ALA A 305 20.94 35.25 14.65
C ALA A 305 20.44 34.42 13.45
N LEU A 306 20.58 33.09 13.53
CA LEU A 306 20.10 32.15 12.52
C LEU A 306 18.66 31.67 12.77
N GLY A 307 17.89 32.30 13.67
CA GLY A 307 16.50 31.95 13.96
C GLY A 307 16.25 30.44 14.12
N THR A 308 17.16 29.74 14.79
CA THR A 308 17.14 28.28 15.02
C THR A 308 17.36 28.00 16.51
N SER A 309 17.27 26.74 16.94
CA SER A 309 17.60 26.35 18.31
C SER A 309 19.07 25.94 18.44
N VAL A 310 19.65 26.17 19.62
CA VAL A 310 20.99 25.64 19.98
C VAL A 310 21.00 24.13 19.81
N ASP A 311 19.92 23.49 20.25
CA ASP A 311 19.70 22.07 20.16
C ASP A 311 19.74 21.54 18.70
N TRP A 312 19.15 22.26 17.73
CA TRP A 312 19.25 21.90 16.32
C TRP A 312 20.67 22.13 15.76
N LEU A 313 21.37 23.18 16.20
CA LEU A 313 22.77 23.40 15.78
C LEU A 313 23.68 22.26 16.27
N VAL A 314 23.49 21.78 17.49
CA VAL A 314 24.34 20.75 18.11
C VAL A 314 23.94 19.34 17.66
N HIS A 315 22.65 19.03 17.63
CA HIS A 315 22.14 17.67 17.42
C HIS A 315 21.40 17.47 16.09
N GLY A 316 21.07 18.55 15.37
CA GLY A 316 20.22 18.50 14.17
C GLY A 316 18.79 18.06 14.50
N ASN A 317 18.11 17.45 13.53
CA ASN A 317 16.73 16.94 13.68
C ASN A 317 16.60 15.71 14.62
N LYS A 318 17.66 15.35 15.37
CA LYS A 318 17.65 14.28 16.36
C LYS A 318 16.85 14.68 17.61
N ALA A 319 16.94 15.93 18.05
CA ALA A 319 16.37 16.30 19.34
C ALA A 319 14.88 16.68 19.30
N ARG A 320 14.35 17.11 18.14
CA ARG A 320 12.89 17.12 17.89
C ARG A 320 12.28 15.71 17.85
N ALA A 321 13.09 14.66 17.67
CA ALA A 321 12.64 13.27 17.77
C ALA A 321 12.68 12.73 19.22
N LEU A 322 13.32 13.42 20.16
CA LEU A 322 13.45 13.01 21.56
C LEU A 322 12.32 13.53 22.47
N THR A 323 11.53 14.52 22.03
CA THR A 323 10.57 15.24 22.90
C THR A 323 9.19 14.58 23.01
N GLU A 324 8.90 13.58 22.18
CA GLU A 324 7.74 12.70 22.35
C GLU A 324 8.32 11.32 22.67
N ALA A 325 7.86 10.67 23.73
CA ALA A 325 8.41 9.41 24.25
C ALA A 325 8.25 8.29 23.23
N ALA A 326 9.13 8.30 22.23
CA ALA A 326 9.25 7.29 21.20
C ALA A 326 10.08 6.15 21.80
N SER A 327 9.53 4.94 21.83
CA SER A 327 10.31 3.75 22.17
C SER A 327 11.56 3.66 21.27
N GLN A 328 12.59 2.94 21.70
CA GLN A 328 13.79 2.72 20.87
C GLN A 328 13.43 2.11 19.50
N GLU A 329 12.33 1.36 19.43
CA GLU A 329 11.73 0.84 18.20
C GLU A 329 11.08 1.95 17.35
N GLU A 330 10.31 2.87 17.95
CA GLU A 330 9.72 4.00 17.22
C GLU A 330 10.79 4.95 16.67
N LEU A 331 11.87 5.17 17.42
CA LEU A 331 13.03 5.93 16.96
C LEU A 331 13.74 5.24 15.80
N SER A 332 13.94 3.92 15.86
CA SER A 332 14.59 3.17 14.77
C SER A 332 13.74 3.17 13.48
N ILE A 333 12.41 3.03 13.61
CA ILE A 333 11.47 3.14 12.48
C ILE A 333 11.51 4.54 11.87
N LEU A 334 11.53 5.60 12.71
CA LEU A 334 11.63 6.98 12.24
C LEU A 334 12.95 7.26 11.52
N GLU A 335 14.07 6.72 12.02
CA GLU A 335 15.37 6.82 11.36
C GLU A 335 15.38 6.13 10.00
N LEU A 336 14.89 4.89 9.92
CA LEU A 336 14.76 4.15 8.65
C LEU A 336 13.85 4.88 7.68
N TYR A 337 12.67 5.34 8.12
CA TYR A 337 11.74 6.10 7.29
C TYR A 337 12.35 7.42 6.79
N ARG A 338 13.15 8.12 7.60
CA ARG A 338 13.88 9.33 7.18
C ARG A 338 14.99 9.02 6.18
N ARG A 339 15.52 7.81 6.09
CA ARG A 339 16.51 7.41 5.09
C ARG A 339 15.87 6.97 3.76
N CYS A 340 14.61 6.57 3.77
CA CYS A 340 13.85 6.20 2.58
C CYS A 340 13.65 7.36 1.60
N SER A 341 13.58 7.04 0.30
CA SER A 341 13.21 8.00 -0.77
C SER A 341 11.78 8.52 -0.59
N THR A 342 11.41 9.59 -1.31
CA THR A 342 10.02 10.12 -1.27
C THR A 342 8.99 9.11 -1.78
N TYR A 343 9.39 8.21 -2.67
CA TYR A 343 8.57 7.09 -3.14
C TYR A 343 8.42 6.03 -2.04
N ASP A 344 9.53 5.58 -1.45
CA ASP A 344 9.52 4.53 -0.42
C ASP A 344 8.80 4.98 0.85
N ARG A 345 8.99 6.23 1.28
CA ARG A 345 8.22 6.82 2.38
C ARG A 345 6.72 6.80 2.13
N ARG A 346 6.28 6.94 0.86
CA ARG A 346 4.87 6.84 0.51
C ARG A 346 4.38 5.40 0.63
N VAL A 347 5.15 4.43 0.12
CA VAL A 347 4.85 3.00 0.25
C VAL A 347 4.76 2.60 1.73
N VAL A 348 5.76 2.95 2.54
CA VAL A 348 5.79 2.67 3.99
C VAL A 348 4.59 3.30 4.69
N ARG A 349 4.25 4.56 4.40
CA ARG A 349 3.08 5.22 4.99
C ARG A 349 1.78 4.52 4.62
N ASP A 350 1.57 4.22 3.34
CA ASP A 350 0.35 3.55 2.86
C ASP A 350 0.23 2.15 3.49
N MET A 351 1.37 1.48 3.70
CA MET A 351 1.47 0.18 4.36
C MET A 351 1.15 0.26 5.86
N MET A 352 1.75 1.23 6.57
CA MET A 352 1.45 1.51 7.98
C MET A 352 -0.01 1.90 8.19
N GLN A 353 -0.61 2.68 7.29
CA GLN A 353 -2.03 3.03 7.33
C GLN A 353 -2.95 1.80 7.20
N ARG A 354 -2.57 0.84 6.34
CA ARG A 354 -3.30 -0.43 6.20
C ARG A 354 -3.21 -1.26 7.48
N LEU A 355 -2.03 -1.37 8.08
CA LEU A 355 -1.81 -2.07 9.35
C LEU A 355 -2.57 -1.41 10.51
N ALA A 356 -2.47 -0.09 10.66
CA ALA A 356 -3.18 0.67 11.69
C ALA A 356 -4.72 0.63 11.52
N GLY A 357 -5.20 0.55 10.27
CA GLY A 357 -6.62 0.36 9.97
C GLY A 357 -7.18 -0.97 10.49
N ARG A 358 -6.35 -2.00 10.64
CA ARG A 358 -6.75 -3.28 11.27
C ARG A 358 -6.86 -3.17 12.79
N MET A 359 -5.92 -2.47 13.43
CA MET A 359 -5.88 -2.34 14.89
C MET A 359 -6.98 -1.45 15.48
N ARG A 360 -7.68 -0.64 14.69
CA ARG A 360 -8.85 0.12 15.17
C ARG A 360 -10.09 -0.74 15.46
N HIS A 361 -10.01 -2.06 15.23
CA HIS A 361 -11.00 -3.04 15.70
C HIS A 361 -10.33 -4.20 16.46
N PRO A 362 -9.79 -3.96 17.66
CA PRO A 362 -9.36 -5.03 18.54
C PRO A 362 -10.57 -5.49 19.37
N GLU A 363 -10.97 -6.75 19.17
CA GLU A 363 -11.56 -7.62 20.20
C GLU A 363 -12.83 -7.17 20.96
N THR A 364 -13.99 -7.71 20.55
CA THR A 364 -15.01 -8.23 21.49
C THR A 364 -14.73 -9.71 21.82
N TYR A 365 -13.47 -10.14 21.84
CA TYR A 365 -13.10 -11.44 22.40
C TYR A 365 -12.87 -11.29 23.91
N ARG A 366 -13.94 -10.95 24.63
CA ARG A 366 -14.04 -11.16 26.06
C ARG A 366 -15.03 -12.31 26.25
N SER A 367 -14.47 -13.48 26.55
CA SER A 367 -15.03 -14.48 27.47
C SER A 367 -16.55 -14.60 27.50
N GLU A 368 -17.09 -15.63 26.87
CA GLU A 368 -18.25 -16.32 27.42
C GLU A 368 -17.91 -17.81 27.55
N GLU A 369 -18.02 -18.25 28.79
CA GLU A 369 -18.03 -19.62 29.30
C GLU A 369 -19.16 -20.45 28.69
#